data_AF-A0A7S3A1N4-F1
#
_entry.id   AF-A0A7S3A1N4-F1
#
_cell.length_a   1.000
_cell.length_b   1.000
_cell.length_c   1.000
_cell.angle_alpha   90.00
_cell.angle_beta   90.00
_cell.angle_gamma   90.00
#
_symmetry.space_group_name_H-M   'P 1'
#
loop_
_entity.id
_entity.type
_entity.pdbx_description
1 polymer ?
#
loop_
_entity_poly.entity_id
_entity_poly.type
_entity_poly.pdbx_seq_one_letter_code
_entity_poly.pdbx_strand_id
1 'polypeptide(L)'
;MDGGFVRAALTDAYQVTMAYGHWKHGRAEEKSAFEVTFRTGPFGGPFAVFAGSEDFLEFVGKFAFNDDDLAFLMKSYPEMELGFFDWLRNVDTSKVVIRSVKEGTVVFPMEPLVTVEGPLAVVQLLETALLNLTNFASLVCTNALRHRIVAGPSATLVEFGLRRAQGPDGAMTASFYSYAGGVDATSNVLASELYGIPLRGTHSHSYVQSYSGAVSTPIKT
;
A
#
# COMPACT_ATOMS: atom_id res chain seq x y z
N MET A 1 -4.82 -6.53 18.80
CA MET A 1 -3.84 -5.48 18.52
C MET A 1 -4.36 -4.75 17.30
N ASP A 2 -4.87 -3.52 17.46
CA ASP A 2 -5.25 -2.62 16.35
C ASP A 2 -4.00 -2.11 15.59
N GLY A 3 -2.95 -2.93 15.49
CA GLY A 3 -1.58 -2.55 15.17
C GLY A 3 -1.17 -2.94 13.76
N GLY A 4 -1.83 -2.36 12.75
CA GLY A 4 -1.30 -2.37 11.38
C GLY A 4 -0.08 -1.46 11.27
N PHE A 5 0.80 -1.72 10.30
CA PHE A 5 1.99 -0.88 10.06
C PHE A 5 1.63 0.49 9.46
N VAL A 6 0.42 0.65 8.93
CA VAL A 6 -0.08 1.86 8.27
C VAL A 6 -0.70 2.81 9.29
N ARG A 7 0.11 3.75 9.78
CA ARG A 7 -0.23 4.79 10.78
C ARG A 7 0.59 6.05 10.53
N ALA A 8 0.32 7.17 11.21
CA ALA A 8 0.92 8.46 10.86
C ALA A 8 2.46 8.47 10.88
N ALA A 9 3.10 7.67 11.74
CA ALA A 9 4.57 7.54 11.74
C ALA A 9 5.13 6.54 10.70
N LEU A 10 4.31 5.97 9.81
CA LEU A 10 4.76 5.32 8.57
C LEU A 10 5.19 6.42 7.59
N THR A 11 6.30 7.05 7.92
CA THR A 11 6.86 8.16 7.17
C THR A 11 8.37 8.18 7.30
N ASP A 12 9.05 8.76 6.31
CA ASP A 12 10.48 8.97 6.41
C ASP A 12 10.81 10.03 7.47
N ALA A 13 11.95 9.86 8.16
CA ALA A 13 12.40 10.77 9.21
C ALA A 13 12.49 12.24 8.74
N TYR A 14 12.90 12.46 7.48
CA TYR A 14 13.01 13.81 6.93
C TYR A 14 11.66 14.51 6.77
N GLN A 15 10.55 13.77 6.69
CA GLN A 15 9.22 14.37 6.65
C GLN A 15 8.87 15.04 7.98
N VAL A 16 9.28 14.44 9.11
CA VAL A 16 9.12 15.02 10.45
C VAL A 16 9.98 16.26 10.62
N THR A 17 11.25 16.20 10.20
CA THR A 17 12.16 17.35 10.33
C THR A 17 11.74 18.52 9.44
N MET A 18 11.24 18.26 8.22
CA MET A 18 10.66 19.29 7.36
C MET A 18 9.34 19.85 7.92
N ALA A 19 8.47 19.00 8.49
CA ALA A 19 7.24 19.47 9.15
C ALA A 19 7.57 20.40 10.34
N TYR A 20 8.58 20.05 11.14
CA TYR A 20 9.09 20.94 12.19
C TYR A 20 9.63 22.25 11.61
N GLY A 21 10.37 22.19 10.51
CA GLY A 21 10.83 23.37 9.78
C GLY A 21 9.68 24.30 9.37
N HIS A 22 8.64 23.76 8.74
CA HIS A 22 7.46 24.53 8.36
C HIS A 22 6.73 25.10 9.56
N TRP A 23 6.53 24.31 10.62
CA TRP A 23 5.90 24.77 11.86
C TRP A 23 6.68 25.91 12.51
N LYS A 24 8.00 25.76 12.68
CA LYS A 24 8.88 26.75 13.33
C LYS A 24 8.91 28.09 12.60
N HIS A 25 8.76 28.09 11.28
CA HIS A 25 8.73 29.30 10.46
C HIS A 25 7.30 29.83 10.21
N GLY A 26 6.27 29.25 10.85
CA GLY A 26 4.87 29.69 10.69
C GLY A 26 4.25 29.34 9.33
N ARG A 27 4.81 28.36 8.62
CA ARG A 27 4.42 27.96 7.25
C ARG A 27 3.59 26.67 7.18
N ALA A 28 3.39 25.98 8.30
CA ALA A 28 2.69 24.69 8.32
C ALA A 28 1.27 24.74 7.72
N GLU A 29 0.58 25.88 7.85
CA GLU A 29 -0.79 26.10 7.36
C GLU A 29 -0.84 26.72 5.94
N GLU A 30 0.30 26.95 5.27
CA GLU A 30 0.31 27.44 3.90
C GLU A 30 -0.40 26.46 2.97
N LYS A 31 -1.32 26.95 2.13
CA LYS A 31 -2.02 26.10 1.16
C LYS A 31 -1.04 25.60 0.10
N SER A 32 -0.94 24.28 -0.04
CA SER A 32 -0.04 23.62 -0.98
C SER A 32 -0.75 22.49 -1.72
N ALA A 33 -0.22 22.13 -2.89
CA ALA A 33 -0.69 21.03 -3.71
C ALA A 33 0.51 20.16 -4.12
N PHE A 34 0.37 18.84 -3.98
CA PHE A 34 1.36 17.85 -4.41
C PHE A 34 0.72 16.91 -5.42
N GLU A 35 1.48 16.55 -6.46
CA GLU A 35 1.03 15.64 -7.51
C GLU A 35 1.93 14.41 -7.57
N VAL A 36 1.31 13.23 -7.53
CA VAL A 36 2.00 11.96 -7.75
C VAL A 36 2.00 11.65 -9.24
N THR A 37 3.20 11.41 -9.76
CA THR A 37 3.44 10.95 -11.13
C THR A 37 4.49 9.83 -11.11
N PHE A 38 4.64 9.12 -12.22
CA PHE A 38 5.74 8.18 -12.42
C PHE A 38 6.47 8.49 -13.73
N ARG A 39 7.78 8.21 -13.80
CA ARG A 39 8.63 8.70 -14.90
C ARG A 39 8.77 7.71 -16.05
N THR A 40 8.73 6.42 -15.75
CA THR A 40 8.98 5.35 -16.73
C THR A 40 7.97 4.24 -16.52
N GLY A 41 7.42 3.73 -17.62
CA GLY A 41 6.51 2.60 -17.56
C GLY A 41 7.18 1.36 -16.96
N PRO A 42 6.50 0.64 -16.05
CA PRO A 42 7.09 -0.51 -15.38
C PRO A 42 7.29 -1.68 -16.35
N PHE A 43 8.25 -2.55 -16.02
CA PHE A 43 8.53 -3.79 -16.76
C PHE A 43 8.83 -3.58 -18.26
N GLY A 44 9.34 -2.41 -18.64
CA GLY A 44 9.60 -2.01 -20.03
C GLY A 44 8.32 -1.80 -20.88
N GLY A 45 7.14 -1.75 -20.26
CA GLY A 45 5.88 -1.45 -20.93
C GLY A 45 5.59 0.05 -20.99
N PRO A 46 4.58 0.48 -21.78
CA PRO A 46 4.26 1.90 -21.94
C PRO A 46 3.29 2.45 -20.88
N PHE A 47 2.64 1.59 -20.09
CA PHE A 47 1.59 1.98 -19.14
C PHE A 47 1.72 1.25 -17.79
N ALA A 48 1.00 1.75 -16.79
CA ALA A 48 0.69 1.05 -15.55
C ALA A 48 -0.84 1.01 -15.34
N VAL A 49 -1.31 0.11 -14.47
CA VAL A 49 -2.66 0.14 -13.91
C VAL A 49 -2.56 0.76 -12.53
N PHE A 50 -3.22 1.90 -12.33
CA PHE A 50 -3.19 2.60 -11.06
C PHE A 50 -4.03 1.85 -10.01
N ALA A 51 -3.44 1.63 -8.84
CA ALA A 51 -4.05 0.91 -7.73
C ALA A 51 -3.46 1.34 -6.37
N GLY A 52 -4.11 1.01 -5.26
CA GLY A 52 -3.67 1.40 -3.90
C GLY A 52 -4.33 2.67 -3.37
N SER A 53 -5.31 3.21 -4.10
CA SER A 53 -5.96 4.47 -3.73
C SER A 53 -6.98 4.29 -2.61
N GLU A 54 -7.66 3.14 -2.56
CA GLU A 54 -8.59 2.82 -1.48
C GLU A 54 -7.86 2.68 -0.13
N ASP A 55 -6.74 1.96 -0.12
CA ASP A 55 -5.88 1.81 1.07
C ASP A 55 -5.35 3.17 1.56
N PHE A 56 -4.97 4.06 0.63
CA PHE A 56 -4.52 5.41 0.98
C PHE A 56 -5.66 6.26 1.57
N LEU A 57 -6.86 6.18 1.02
CA LEU A 57 -8.02 6.91 1.55
C LEU A 57 -8.40 6.41 2.96
N GLU A 58 -8.30 5.10 3.22
CA GLU A 58 -8.50 4.56 4.56
C GLU A 58 -7.46 5.10 5.55
N PHE A 59 -6.18 5.13 5.14
CA PHE A 59 -5.10 5.72 5.94
C PHE A 59 -5.36 7.20 6.25
N VAL A 60 -5.72 8.00 5.24
CA VAL A 60 -6.01 9.44 5.41
C VAL A 60 -7.18 9.64 6.37
N GLY A 61 -8.22 8.80 6.31
CA GLY A 61 -9.37 8.86 7.20
C GLY A 61 -9.05 8.51 8.66
N LYS A 62 -7.93 7.84 8.93
CA LYS A 62 -7.46 7.43 10.25
C LYS A 62 -6.16 8.12 10.67
N PHE A 63 -5.71 9.12 9.92
CA PHE A 63 -4.41 9.75 10.12
C PHE A 63 -4.37 10.51 11.44
N ALA A 64 -3.61 9.99 12.39
CA ALA A 64 -3.31 10.64 13.67
C ALA A 64 -2.02 10.06 14.25
N PHE A 65 -1.23 10.91 14.93
CA PHE A 65 -0.12 10.45 15.75
C PHE A 65 -0.66 9.96 17.10
N ASN A 66 -0.38 8.70 17.44
CA ASN A 66 -0.73 8.15 18.75
C ASN A 66 0.32 8.52 19.81
N ASP A 67 0.04 8.19 21.07
CA ASP A 67 0.93 8.52 22.19
C ASP A 67 2.31 7.84 22.09
N ASP A 68 2.37 6.61 21.59
CA ASP A 68 3.63 5.89 21.41
C ASP A 68 4.50 6.56 20.33
N ASP A 69 3.87 7.05 19.26
CA ASP A 69 4.53 7.77 18.17
C ASP A 69 5.13 9.07 18.68
N LEU A 70 4.34 9.86 19.41
CA LEU A 70 4.79 11.12 19.97
C LEU A 70 5.89 10.90 21.01
N ALA A 71 5.76 9.90 21.89
CA ALA A 71 6.79 9.56 22.85
C ALA A 71 8.11 9.16 22.16
N PHE A 72 8.03 8.36 21.09
CA PHE A 72 9.19 8.00 20.29
C PHE A 72 9.82 9.23 19.60
N LEU A 73 9.02 10.10 18.99
CA LEU A 73 9.51 11.29 18.29
C LEU A 73 10.13 12.30 19.25
N MET A 74 9.52 12.56 20.42
CA MET A 74 10.08 13.42 21.47
C MET A 74 11.43 12.90 21.96
N LYS A 75 11.57 11.59 22.13
CA LYS A 75 12.83 10.96 22.53
C LYS A 75 13.89 11.04 21.42
N SER A 76 13.47 10.88 20.17
CA SER A 76 14.35 10.87 18.99
C SER A 76 14.85 12.25 18.61
N TYR A 77 14.06 13.30 18.91
CA TYR A 77 14.35 14.70 18.55
C TYR A 77 14.24 15.64 19.77
N PRO A 78 15.11 15.48 20.79
CA PRO A 78 15.06 16.27 22.03
C PRO A 78 15.31 17.78 21.82
N GLU A 79 15.85 18.17 20.67
CA GLU A 79 16.09 19.55 20.26
C GLU A 79 14.86 20.26 19.66
N MET A 80 13.79 19.53 19.34
CA MET A 80 12.54 20.11 18.83
C MET A 80 11.69 20.67 19.97
N GLU A 81 11.00 21.77 19.69
CA GLU A 81 10.17 22.45 20.68
C GLU A 81 8.93 21.62 21.05
N LEU A 82 8.55 21.59 22.33
CA LEU A 82 7.39 20.83 22.81
C LEU A 82 6.09 21.20 22.07
N GLY A 83 5.93 22.48 21.71
CA GLY A 83 4.78 22.96 20.94
C GLY A 83 4.64 22.32 19.55
N PHE A 84 5.72 21.81 18.95
CA PHE A 84 5.64 21.07 17.69
C PHE A 84 4.99 19.70 17.90
N PHE A 85 5.29 19.02 19.01
CA PHE A 85 4.66 17.74 19.32
C PHE A 85 3.20 17.91 19.75
N ASP A 86 2.87 19.03 20.41
CA ASP A 86 1.48 19.42 20.64
C ASP A 86 0.75 19.69 19.31
N TRP A 87 1.43 20.28 18.33
CA TRP A 87 0.89 20.41 16.98
C TRP A 87 0.67 19.05 16.32
N LEU A 88 1.67 18.15 16.30
CA LEU A 88 1.54 16.79 15.74
C LEU A 88 0.39 16.00 16.35
N ARG A 89 0.16 16.14 17.66
CA ARG A 89 -0.95 15.52 18.38
C ARG A 89 -2.32 15.96 17.87
N ASN A 90 -2.43 17.21 17.40
CA ASN A 90 -3.68 17.82 16.95
C ASN A 90 -3.79 17.91 15.42
N VAL A 91 -2.80 17.41 14.67
CA VAL A 91 -2.87 17.34 13.22
C VAL A 91 -3.95 16.36 12.81
N ASP A 92 -4.78 16.79 11.86
CA ASP A 92 -5.76 15.96 11.17
C ASP A 92 -5.75 16.24 9.66
N THR A 93 -6.54 15.47 8.92
CA THR A 93 -6.68 15.55 7.46
C THR A 93 -7.95 16.29 7.03
N SER A 94 -8.63 17.00 7.94
CA SER A 94 -9.94 17.63 7.66
C SER A 94 -9.90 18.72 6.58
N LYS A 95 -8.75 19.37 6.41
CA LYS A 95 -8.51 20.39 5.37
C LYS A 95 -7.86 19.82 4.10
N VAL A 96 -7.69 18.51 4.02
CA VAL A 96 -7.05 17.85 2.87
C VAL A 96 -8.11 17.52 1.82
N VAL A 97 -7.82 17.86 0.56
CA VAL A 97 -8.63 17.52 -0.61
C VAL A 97 -7.81 16.60 -1.50
N ILE A 98 -8.34 15.41 -1.80
CA ILE A 98 -7.69 14.42 -2.66
C ILE A 98 -8.48 14.30 -3.95
N ARG A 99 -7.79 14.42 -5.08
CA ARG A 99 -8.30 14.06 -6.41
C ARG A 99 -7.43 12.94 -6.95
N SER A 100 -8.04 11.89 -7.48
CA SER A 100 -7.32 10.73 -7.98
C SER A 100 -7.95 10.24 -9.26
N VAL A 101 -7.14 9.70 -10.16
CA VAL A 101 -7.64 8.78 -11.19
C VAL A 101 -8.31 7.60 -10.50
N LYS A 102 -9.34 7.03 -11.14
CA LYS A 102 -10.07 5.90 -10.57
C LYS A 102 -9.14 4.69 -10.49
N GLU A 103 -9.22 3.93 -9.40
CA GLU A 103 -8.54 2.65 -9.28
C GLU A 103 -8.87 1.71 -10.46
N GLY A 104 -7.86 0.99 -10.96
CA GLY A 104 -7.95 0.14 -12.15
C GLY A 104 -7.79 0.88 -13.48
N THR A 105 -7.59 2.20 -13.47
CA THR A 105 -7.35 2.99 -14.69
C THR A 105 -5.96 2.71 -15.26
N VAL A 106 -5.87 2.59 -16.59
CA VAL A 106 -4.59 2.57 -17.31
C VAL A 106 -4.02 3.98 -17.35
N VAL A 107 -2.80 4.15 -16.86
CA VAL A 107 -2.12 5.44 -16.71
C VAL A 107 -0.77 5.44 -17.39
N PHE A 108 -0.29 6.63 -17.79
CA PHE A 108 0.96 6.80 -18.53
C PHE A 108 2.00 7.63 -17.74
N PRO A 109 3.30 7.48 -18.07
CA PRO A 109 4.33 8.27 -17.43
C PRO A 109 4.11 9.78 -17.57
N MET A 110 4.52 10.54 -16.56
CA MET A 110 4.46 12.00 -16.50
C MET A 110 3.05 12.60 -16.47
N GLU A 111 2.03 11.79 -16.18
CA GLU A 111 0.66 12.25 -15.95
C GLU A 111 0.33 12.27 -14.44
N PRO A 112 -0.38 13.29 -13.93
CA PRO A 112 -0.87 13.32 -12.56
C PRO A 112 -1.83 12.16 -12.27
N LEU A 113 -1.50 11.36 -11.25
CA LEU A 113 -2.32 10.25 -10.78
C LEU A 113 -3.19 10.64 -9.61
N VAL A 114 -2.57 11.29 -8.62
CA VAL A 114 -3.18 11.75 -7.39
C VAL A 114 -2.70 13.17 -7.12
N THR A 115 -3.64 14.07 -6.84
CA THR A 115 -3.38 15.43 -6.36
C THR A 115 -3.87 15.53 -4.92
N VAL A 116 -2.98 15.95 -4.02
CA VAL A 116 -3.27 16.16 -2.60
C VAL A 116 -3.08 17.64 -2.28
N GLU A 117 -4.16 18.31 -1.90
CA GLU A 117 -4.21 19.74 -1.60
C GLU A 117 -4.57 19.97 -0.13
N GLY A 118 -3.92 20.93 0.54
CA GLY A 118 -4.16 21.20 1.95
C GLY A 118 -3.05 22.00 2.63
N PRO A 119 -3.01 22.03 3.98
CA PRO A 119 -1.92 22.62 4.75
C PRO A 119 -0.59 21.96 4.41
N LEU A 120 0.44 22.75 4.11
CA LEU A 120 1.76 22.33 3.63
C LEU A 120 2.35 21.18 4.44
N ALA A 121 2.42 21.33 5.76
CA ALA A 121 3.05 20.31 6.60
C ALA A 121 2.23 19.00 6.64
N VAL A 122 0.90 19.09 6.55
CA VAL A 122 0.01 17.91 6.56
C VAL A 122 0.12 17.14 5.25
N VAL A 123 -0.03 17.81 4.10
CA VAL A 123 0.05 17.12 2.80
C VAL A 123 1.42 16.51 2.54
N GLN A 124 2.48 17.14 3.06
CA GLN A 124 3.84 16.62 3.01
C GLN A 124 3.99 15.34 3.88
N LEU A 125 3.41 15.30 5.08
CA LEU A 125 3.45 14.10 5.95
C LEU A 125 2.74 12.88 5.33
N LEU A 126 1.80 13.09 4.41
CA LEU A 126 1.09 12.01 3.72
C LEU A 126 1.89 11.37 2.58
N GLU A 127 2.97 12.03 2.11
CA GLU A 127 3.70 11.65 0.90
C GLU A 127 4.24 10.21 0.96
N THR A 128 4.94 9.85 2.04
CA THR A 128 5.60 8.55 2.16
C THR A 128 4.59 7.40 2.08
N ALA A 129 3.49 7.50 2.83
CA ALA A 129 2.46 6.48 2.87
C ALA A 129 1.72 6.39 1.53
N LEU A 130 1.41 7.54 0.91
CA LEU A 130 0.81 7.58 -0.43
C LEU A 130 1.66 6.79 -1.42
N LEU A 131 2.96 7.11 -1.53
CA LEU A 131 3.87 6.44 -2.44
C LEU A 131 4.01 4.95 -2.10
N ASN A 132 4.08 4.59 -0.83
CA ASN A 132 4.23 3.19 -0.41
C ASN A 132 3.01 2.34 -0.83
N LEU A 133 1.80 2.84 -0.53
CA LEU A 133 0.56 2.13 -0.79
C LEU A 133 0.26 2.04 -2.29
N THR A 134 0.48 3.11 -3.06
CA THR A 134 0.12 3.13 -4.49
C THR A 134 1.16 2.47 -5.38
N ASN A 135 2.46 2.60 -5.08
CA ASN A 135 3.51 2.06 -5.96
C ASN A 135 3.48 0.53 -6.03
N PHE A 136 3.42 -0.13 -4.87
CA PHE A 136 3.46 -1.59 -4.84
C PHE A 136 2.17 -2.19 -5.43
N ALA A 137 1.00 -1.66 -5.05
CA ALA A 137 -0.29 -2.05 -5.60
C ALA A 137 -0.33 -1.92 -7.13
N SER A 138 0.07 -0.76 -7.65
CA SER A 138 0.09 -0.49 -9.10
C SER A 138 1.04 -1.43 -9.85
N LEU A 139 2.23 -1.72 -9.28
CA LEU A 139 3.19 -2.65 -9.89
C LEU A 139 2.65 -4.08 -9.96
N VAL A 140 2.06 -4.57 -8.86
CA VAL A 140 1.45 -5.91 -8.81
C VAL A 140 0.31 -6.01 -9.81
N CYS A 141 -0.62 -5.06 -9.78
CA CYS A 141 -1.80 -5.02 -10.65
C CYS A 141 -1.38 -5.00 -12.13
N THR A 142 -0.42 -4.14 -12.48
CA THR A 142 0.11 -4.07 -13.85
C THR A 142 0.75 -5.39 -14.29
N ASN A 143 1.52 -6.05 -13.41
CA ASN A 143 2.18 -7.30 -13.77
C ASN A 143 1.18 -8.46 -13.93
N ALA A 144 0.17 -8.52 -13.08
CA ALA A 144 -0.93 -9.48 -13.21
C ALA A 144 -1.68 -9.28 -14.54
N LEU A 145 -1.97 -8.03 -14.92
CA LEU A 145 -2.59 -7.72 -16.21
C LEU A 145 -1.70 -8.16 -17.38
N ARG A 146 -0.38 -7.95 -17.30
CA ARG A 146 0.56 -8.42 -18.33
C ARG A 146 0.50 -9.94 -18.49
N HIS A 147 0.45 -10.70 -17.39
CA HIS A 147 0.28 -12.15 -17.45
C HIS A 147 -1.07 -12.54 -18.04
N ARG A 148 -2.16 -11.86 -17.67
CA ARG A 148 -3.49 -12.07 -18.24
C ARG A 148 -3.50 -11.85 -19.75
N ILE A 149 -2.87 -10.78 -20.24
CA ILE A 149 -2.78 -10.48 -21.68
C ILE A 149 -2.08 -11.62 -22.43
N VAL A 150 -0.97 -12.13 -21.89
CA VAL A 150 -0.20 -13.21 -22.54
C VAL A 150 -0.92 -14.55 -22.47
N ALA A 151 -1.54 -14.88 -21.32
CA ALA A 151 -2.24 -16.14 -21.12
C ALA A 151 -3.58 -16.21 -21.86
N GLY A 152 -4.18 -15.05 -22.17
CA GLY A 152 -5.50 -14.94 -22.78
C GLY A 152 -6.65 -15.10 -21.77
N PRO A 153 -7.89 -14.84 -22.19
CA PRO A 153 -9.06 -14.79 -21.29
C PRO A 153 -9.53 -16.17 -20.81
N SER A 154 -9.16 -17.25 -21.50
CA SER A 154 -9.63 -18.61 -21.18
C SER A 154 -8.73 -19.38 -20.22
N ALA A 155 -7.47 -18.97 -20.07
CA ALA A 155 -6.54 -19.63 -19.17
C ALA A 155 -6.89 -19.28 -17.71
N THR A 156 -6.83 -20.27 -16.82
CA THR A 156 -6.95 -20.00 -15.38
C THR A 156 -5.60 -19.59 -14.80
N LEU A 157 -5.53 -18.37 -14.27
CA LEU A 157 -4.37 -17.85 -13.55
C LEU A 157 -4.61 -17.96 -12.05
N VAL A 158 -3.61 -18.42 -11.31
CA VAL A 158 -3.69 -18.57 -9.85
C VAL A 158 -2.45 -17.98 -9.19
N GLU A 159 -2.63 -17.14 -8.18
CA GLU A 159 -1.57 -16.49 -7.42
C GLU A 159 -1.10 -17.38 -6.24
N PHE A 160 0.14 -17.90 -6.35
CA PHE A 160 0.81 -18.76 -5.35
C PHE A 160 2.11 -18.14 -4.79
N GLY A 161 2.18 -16.82 -4.77
CA GLY A 161 3.32 -15.99 -4.36
C GLY A 161 3.44 -15.73 -2.85
N LEU A 162 2.38 -15.93 -2.05
CA LEU A 162 2.33 -15.67 -0.60
C LEU A 162 3.64 -15.96 0.15
N ARG A 163 4.23 -17.16 -0.05
CA ARG A 163 5.43 -17.60 0.68
C ARG A 163 6.73 -16.87 0.32
N ARG A 164 6.71 -15.99 -0.68
CA ARG A 164 7.85 -15.19 -1.16
C ARG A 164 7.53 -13.70 -1.24
N ALA A 165 6.34 -13.30 -0.85
CA ALA A 165 5.96 -11.90 -0.79
C ALA A 165 6.73 -11.17 0.33
N GLN A 166 6.75 -9.84 0.24
CA GLN A 166 7.51 -8.98 1.15
C GLN A 166 6.77 -8.82 2.49
N GLY A 167 6.86 -9.84 3.33
CA GLY A 167 6.17 -9.87 4.62
C GLY A 167 4.64 -10.04 4.50
N PRO A 168 3.92 -10.02 5.64
CA PRO A 168 2.47 -10.26 5.66
C PRO A 168 1.67 -9.25 4.83
N ASP A 169 1.87 -7.95 5.06
CA ASP A 169 1.15 -6.89 4.34
C ASP A 169 1.44 -6.96 2.83
N GLY A 170 2.71 -7.10 2.46
CA GLY A 170 3.10 -7.27 1.06
C GLY A 170 2.46 -8.51 0.42
N ALA A 171 2.19 -9.57 1.18
CA ALA A 171 1.47 -10.74 0.67
C ALA A 171 -0.02 -10.48 0.48
N MET A 172 -0.66 -9.78 1.41
CA MET A 172 -2.08 -9.43 1.32
C MET A 172 -2.34 -8.49 0.15
N THR A 173 -1.55 -7.42 0.05
CA THR A 173 -1.57 -6.48 -1.08
C THR A 173 -1.28 -7.20 -2.39
N ALA A 174 -0.28 -8.10 -2.44
CA ALA A 174 0.02 -8.85 -3.66
C ALA A 174 -1.13 -9.74 -4.11
N SER A 175 -1.77 -10.48 -3.19
CA SER A 175 -2.91 -11.34 -3.52
C SER A 175 -4.10 -10.53 -4.05
N PHE A 176 -4.44 -9.43 -3.38
CA PHE A 176 -5.57 -8.56 -3.77
C PHE A 176 -5.35 -7.91 -5.15
N TYR A 177 -4.21 -7.24 -5.33
CA TYR A 177 -3.96 -6.53 -6.59
C TYR A 177 -3.59 -7.46 -7.74
N SER A 178 -3.14 -8.70 -7.47
CA SER A 178 -3.05 -9.72 -8.52
C SER A 178 -4.43 -10.11 -9.04
N TYR A 179 -5.40 -10.29 -8.13
CA TYR A 179 -6.78 -10.57 -8.50
C TYR A 179 -7.40 -9.40 -9.28
N ALA A 180 -7.24 -8.16 -8.78
CA ALA A 180 -7.70 -6.97 -9.49
C ALA A 180 -7.08 -6.82 -10.89
N GLY A 181 -5.82 -7.22 -11.07
CA GLY A 181 -5.13 -7.25 -12.35
C GLY A 181 -5.53 -8.38 -13.29
N GLY A 182 -6.41 -9.30 -12.86
CA GLY A 182 -7.00 -10.34 -13.71
C GLY A 182 -6.52 -11.77 -13.44
N VAL A 183 -5.92 -12.03 -12.28
CA VAL A 183 -5.75 -13.42 -11.78
C VAL A 183 -7.10 -13.93 -11.25
N ASP A 184 -7.39 -15.23 -11.41
CA ASP A 184 -8.72 -15.79 -11.10
C ASP A 184 -8.87 -16.29 -9.65
N ALA A 185 -7.77 -16.65 -9.00
CA ALA A 185 -7.76 -17.25 -7.67
C ALA A 185 -6.42 -17.05 -6.94
N THR A 186 -6.41 -17.27 -5.62
CA THR A 186 -5.19 -17.25 -4.79
C THR A 186 -5.08 -18.51 -3.93
N SER A 187 -3.86 -18.83 -3.47
CA SER A 187 -3.63 -19.76 -2.35
C SER A 187 -3.68 -19.10 -0.97
N ASN A 188 -3.71 -17.77 -0.91
CA ASN A 188 -3.70 -17.03 0.33
C ASN A 188 -5.06 -17.10 1.00
N VAL A 189 -5.17 -17.95 2.03
CA VAL A 189 -6.41 -18.21 2.77
C VAL A 189 -6.96 -16.92 3.38
N LEU A 190 -6.11 -16.08 3.97
CA LEU A 190 -6.55 -14.83 4.59
C LEU A 190 -7.04 -13.81 3.56
N ALA A 191 -6.37 -13.70 2.41
CA ALA A 191 -6.84 -12.83 1.33
C ALA A 191 -8.16 -13.32 0.73
N SER A 192 -8.38 -14.63 0.67
CA SER A 192 -9.66 -15.21 0.26
C SER A 192 -10.78 -14.88 1.25
N GLU A 193 -10.51 -15.00 2.55
CA GLU A 193 -11.45 -14.66 3.62
C GLU A 193 -11.83 -13.18 3.62
N LEU A 194 -10.84 -12.29 3.58
CA LEU A 194 -11.06 -10.85 3.74
C LEU A 194 -11.58 -10.16 2.47
N TYR A 195 -11.15 -10.62 1.29
CA TYR A 195 -11.45 -9.96 0.02
C TYR A 195 -12.35 -10.77 -0.90
N GLY A 196 -12.79 -11.96 -0.51
CA GLY A 196 -13.66 -12.82 -1.31
C GLY A 196 -13.00 -13.40 -2.57
N ILE A 197 -11.66 -13.39 -2.65
CA ILE A 197 -10.92 -13.95 -3.79
C ILE A 197 -11.10 -15.47 -3.81
N PRO A 198 -11.41 -16.11 -4.95
CA PRO A 198 -11.53 -17.57 -5.01
C PRO A 198 -10.28 -18.29 -4.51
N LEU A 199 -10.45 -19.25 -3.59
CA LEU A 199 -9.35 -20.03 -3.03
C LEU A 199 -9.00 -21.25 -3.91
N ARG A 200 -7.70 -21.51 -4.08
CA ARG A 200 -7.17 -22.70 -4.74
C ARG A 200 -5.94 -23.24 -4.00
N GLY A 201 -5.89 -24.55 -3.81
CA GLY A 201 -4.77 -25.27 -3.21
C GLY A 201 -5.15 -26.73 -2.96
N THR A 202 -4.22 -27.67 -3.16
CA THR A 202 -4.49 -29.11 -3.01
C THR A 202 -3.59 -29.73 -1.94
N HIS A 203 -2.36 -30.06 -2.29
CA HIS A 203 -1.37 -30.65 -1.38
C HIS A 203 0.05 -30.28 -1.87
N SER A 204 1.05 -30.43 -1.00
CA SER A 204 2.44 -30.12 -1.29
C SER A 204 3.32 -31.37 -1.35
N HIS A 205 4.52 -31.23 -1.89
CA HIS A 205 5.54 -32.30 -1.91
C HIS A 205 5.82 -32.89 -0.52
N SER A 206 5.86 -32.05 0.52
CA SER A 206 6.09 -32.49 1.90
C SER A 206 5.05 -33.48 2.40
N TYR A 207 3.80 -33.38 1.92
CA TYR A 207 2.76 -34.36 2.24
C TYR A 207 3.13 -35.73 1.65
N VAL A 208 3.43 -35.79 0.34
CA VAL A 208 3.81 -37.04 -0.33
C VAL A 208 5.08 -37.65 0.29
N GLN A 209 6.10 -36.82 0.56
CA GLN A 209 7.38 -37.25 1.14
C GLN A 209 7.28 -37.73 2.60
N SER A 210 6.19 -37.41 3.30
CA SER A 210 5.95 -37.91 4.66
C SER A 210 5.62 -39.40 4.71
N TYR A 211 5.26 -39.99 3.57
CA TYR A 211 4.94 -41.41 3.45
C TYR A 211 6.18 -42.22 3.05
N SER A 212 6.49 -43.26 3.83
CA SER A 212 7.56 -44.22 3.54
C SER A 212 7.17 -45.32 2.53
N GLY A 213 5.92 -45.32 2.06
CA GLY A 213 5.37 -46.30 1.11
C GLY A 213 4.07 -45.79 0.49
N ALA A 214 3.52 -46.52 -0.49
CA ALA A 214 2.28 -46.11 -1.15
C ALA A 214 1.08 -46.27 -0.21
N VAL A 215 0.36 -45.17 0.04
CA VAL A 215 -0.86 -45.17 0.86
C VAL A 215 -2.04 -44.74 0.00
N SER A 216 -3.10 -45.55 -0.04
CA SER A 216 -4.37 -45.16 -0.65
C SER A 216 -5.18 -44.32 0.35
N THR A 217 -5.19 -43.00 0.19
CA THR A 217 -6.08 -42.13 0.94
C THR A 217 -6.97 -41.36 -0.03
N PRO A 218 -8.30 -41.36 0.12
CA PRO A 218 -9.19 -40.60 -0.75
C PRO A 218 -9.22 -39.15 -0.29
N ILE A 219 -8.30 -38.33 -0.79
CA ILE A 219 -8.47 -36.87 -0.74
C ILE A 219 -9.26 -36.48 -1.98
N LYS A 220 -10.48 -35.96 -1.81
CA LYS A 220 -11.24 -35.38 -2.92
C LYS A 220 -10.52 -34.09 -3.36
N THR A 221 -9.87 -34.18 -4.52
CA THR A 221 -9.32 -33.04 -5.28
C THR A 221 -10.42 -32.18 -5.89
#